data_AF-A0A9D7N0D0-F1
#
_entry.id   AF-A0A9D7N0D0-F1
#
_cell.length_a   1.000
_cell.length_b   1.000
_cell.length_c   1.000
_cell.angle_alpha   90.00
_cell.angle_beta   90.00
_cell.angle_gamma   90.00
#
_symmetry.space_group_name_H-M   'P 1'
#
loop_
_entity.id
_entity.type
_entity.pdbx_description
1 polymer ?
#
loop_
_entity_poly.entity_id
_entity_poly.type
_entity_poly.pdbx_seq_one_letter_code
_entity_poly.pdbx_strand_id
1 'polypeptide(L)'
;MTARRRKEKEGASFEEQLAELQRIVAALEDGELPLLEAIEQYRAGIGALKRCRELLDAARGTVEMLTRESAESSASAAAVEGETEHADDDEEEDAVDDDDGGDAGELRGERR
;
A
#
# COMPACT_ATOMS: atom_id res chain seq x y z
N MET A 1 -20.81 18.10 -14.48
CA MET A 1 -19.83 19.07 -13.92
C MET A 1 -19.62 18.97 -12.39
N THR A 2 -20.17 17.97 -11.69
CA THR A 2 -20.16 17.93 -10.21
C THR A 2 -19.06 17.05 -9.60
N ALA A 3 -18.56 16.04 -10.32
CA ALA A 3 -17.56 15.09 -9.79
C ALA A 3 -16.16 15.71 -9.58
N ARG A 4 -15.70 16.54 -10.52
CA ARG A 4 -14.36 17.17 -10.46
C ARG A 4 -14.19 18.11 -9.25
N ARG A 5 -15.25 18.83 -8.90
CA ARG A 5 -15.27 19.81 -7.80
C ARG A 5 -15.23 19.19 -6.41
N ARG A 6 -15.68 17.94 -6.23
CA ARG A 6 -15.54 17.24 -4.94
C ARG A 6 -14.12 16.74 -4.72
N LYS A 7 -13.51 16.18 -5.77
CA LYS A 7 -12.12 15.67 -5.73
C LYS A 7 -11.11 16.78 -5.44
N GLU A 8 -11.31 17.98 -6.00
CA GLU A 8 -10.51 19.18 -5.69
C GLU A 8 -10.68 19.62 -4.23
N LYS A 9 -11.88 19.49 -3.66
CA LYS A 9 -12.18 19.86 -2.27
C LYS A 9 -11.59 18.86 -1.26
N GLU A 10 -11.58 17.57 -1.59
CA GLU A 10 -10.94 16.51 -0.80
C GLU A 10 -9.42 16.62 -0.84
N GLY A 11 -8.83 16.95 -2.00
CA GLY A 11 -7.39 17.23 -2.12
C GLY A 11 -6.96 18.45 -1.31
N ALA A 12 -7.72 19.55 -1.38
CA ALA A 12 -7.49 20.71 -0.52
C ALA A 12 -7.58 20.35 0.97
N SER A 13 -8.53 19.49 1.34
CA SER A 13 -8.68 19.02 2.72
C SER A 13 -7.51 18.17 3.22
N PHE A 14 -6.79 17.45 2.35
CA PHE A 14 -5.60 16.70 2.78
C PHE A 14 -4.42 17.64 3.07
N GLU A 15 -4.12 18.54 2.14
CA GLU A 15 -3.02 19.52 2.28
C GLU A 15 -3.22 20.39 3.53
N GLU A 16 -4.47 20.80 3.81
CA GLU A 16 -4.81 21.56 5.02
C GLU A 16 -4.50 20.78 6.31
N GLN A 17 -4.84 19.50 6.37
CA GLN A 17 -4.61 18.66 7.56
C GLN A 17 -3.12 18.34 7.74
N LEU A 18 -2.41 18.14 6.63
CA LEU A 18 -0.96 17.94 6.65
C LEU A 18 -0.24 19.20 7.12
N ALA A 19 -0.65 20.38 6.65
CA ALA A 19 -0.10 21.66 7.08
C ALA A 19 -0.36 21.94 8.58
N GLU A 20 -1.55 21.59 9.07
CA GLU A 20 -1.86 21.64 10.51
C GLU A 20 -0.92 20.72 11.31
N LEU A 21 -0.76 19.46 10.87
CA LEU A 21 0.14 18.51 11.53
C LEU A 21 1.59 19.02 11.57
N GLN A 22 2.10 19.55 10.46
CA GLN A 22 3.45 20.12 10.39
C GLN A 22 3.63 21.30 11.35
N ARG A 23 2.62 22.19 11.46
CA ARG A 23 2.65 23.30 12.43
C ARG A 23 2.69 22.79 13.87
N ILE A 24 1.90 21.78 14.19
CA ILE A 24 1.88 21.18 15.53
C ILE A 24 3.23 20.54 15.86
N VAL A 25 3.82 19.78 14.93
CA VAL A 25 5.14 19.16 15.12
C VAL A 25 6.21 20.22 15.34
N ALA A 26 6.26 21.26 14.50
CA ALA A 26 7.22 22.33 14.64
C ALA A 26 7.11 23.03 16.02
N ALA A 27 5.89 23.28 16.50
CA ALA A 27 5.67 23.89 17.82
C ALA A 27 6.12 22.98 18.99
N LEU A 28 5.96 21.66 18.84
CA LEU A 28 6.43 20.70 19.85
C LEU A 28 7.95 20.53 19.84
N GLU A 29 8.58 20.60 18.67
CA GLU A 29 10.04 20.51 18.49
C GLU A 29 10.78 21.75 19.00
N ASP A 30 10.16 22.93 18.91
CA ASP A 30 10.71 24.18 19.41
C ASP A 30 10.88 24.20 20.94
N GLY A 31 10.04 23.45 21.66
CA GLY A 31 10.20 23.20 23.08
C GLY A 31 9.89 24.37 24.02
N GLU A 32 9.42 25.51 23.48
CA GLU A 32 9.02 26.68 24.27
C GLU A 32 7.63 26.55 24.93
N LEU A 33 6.86 25.52 24.58
CA LEU A 33 5.50 25.31 25.08
C LEU A 33 5.47 24.84 26.55
N PRO A 34 4.63 25.44 27.41
CA PRO A 34 4.30 24.88 28.72
C PRO A 34 3.77 23.45 28.61
N LEU A 35 4.02 22.62 29.63
CA LEU A 35 3.65 21.19 29.63
C LEU A 35 2.19 20.93 29.24
N LEU A 36 1.25 21.71 29.80
CA LEU A 36 -0.17 21.54 29.48
C LEU A 36 -0.47 21.84 28.01
N GLU A 37 0.11 22.89 27.45
CA GLU A 37 -0.06 23.26 26.04
C GLU A 37 0.60 22.23 25.11
N ALA A 38 1.77 21.71 25.47
CA ALA A 38 2.43 20.63 24.74
C ALA A 38 1.56 19.35 24.69
N ILE A 39 0.88 19.00 25.78
CA ILE A 39 -0.05 17.87 25.81
C ILE A 39 -1.27 18.13 24.90
N GLU A 40 -1.81 19.34 24.91
CA GLU A 40 -2.93 19.71 24.04
C GLU A 40 -2.54 19.66 22.55
N GLN A 41 -1.37 20.20 22.21
CA GLN A 41 -0.82 20.17 20.86
C GLN A 41 -0.56 18.73 20.41
N TYR A 42 0.01 17.89 21.28
CA TYR A 42 0.21 16.48 20.98
C TYR A 42 -1.11 15.76 20.67
N ARG A 43 -2.16 15.99 21.47
CA ARG A 43 -3.51 15.44 21.22
C ARG A 43 -4.06 15.92 19.88
N ALA A 44 -3.92 17.21 19.57
CA ALA A 44 -4.34 17.77 18.29
C ALA A 44 -3.57 17.12 17.11
N GLY A 45 -2.27 16.91 17.27
CA GLY A 45 -1.40 16.26 16.29
C GLY A 45 -1.82 14.82 15.99
N ILE A 46 -2.14 14.03 17.01
CA ILE A 46 -2.71 12.68 16.83
C ILE A 46 -4.01 12.73 16.04
N GLY A 47 -4.87 13.71 16.32
CA GLY A 47 -6.11 13.93 15.58
C GLY A 47 -5.86 14.26 14.10
N ALA A 48 -4.93 15.18 13.82
CA ALA A 48 -4.55 15.54 12.45
C ALA A 48 -3.96 14.35 11.69
N LEU A 49 -3.04 13.60 12.31
CA LEU A 49 -2.45 12.39 11.74
C LEU A 49 -3.51 11.35 11.38
N LYS A 50 -4.49 11.12 12.25
CA LYS A 50 -5.58 10.17 11.99
C LYS A 50 -6.39 10.57 10.75
N ARG A 51 -6.75 11.86 10.62
CA ARG A 51 -7.48 12.37 9.47
C ARG A 51 -6.68 12.25 8.17
N CYS A 52 -5.37 12.53 8.21
CA CYS A 52 -4.50 12.32 7.04
C CYS A 52 -4.51 10.85 6.59
N ARG A 53 -4.44 9.89 7.53
CA ARG A 53 -4.51 8.45 7.20
C ARG A 53 -5.84 8.06 6.57
N GLU A 54 -6.96 8.51 7.15
CA GLU A 54 -8.29 8.23 6.62
C GLU A 54 -8.46 8.75 5.18
N LEU A 55 -7.92 9.93 4.87
CA LEU A 55 -7.93 10.48 3.51
C LEU A 55 -7.07 9.67 2.54
N LEU A 56 -5.88 9.23 2.97
CA LEU A 56 -5.01 8.37 2.16
C LEU A 56 -5.63 7.01 1.90
N ASP A 57 -6.27 6.41 2.90
CA ASP A 57 -6.96 5.12 2.77
C ASP A 57 -8.13 5.21 1.78
N ALA A 58 -8.92 6.27 1.86
CA ALA A 58 -10.00 6.54 0.91
C ALA A 58 -9.46 6.73 -0.52
N ALA A 59 -8.36 7.47 -0.68
CA ALA A 59 -7.71 7.65 -1.97
C ALA A 59 -7.18 6.32 -2.53
N ARG A 60 -6.54 5.50 -1.68
CA ARG A 60 -6.04 4.16 -2.04
C ARG A 60 -7.18 3.27 -2.55
N GLY A 61 -8.29 3.18 -1.82
CA GLY A 61 -9.46 2.40 -2.25
C GLY A 61 -10.06 2.88 -3.57
N THR A 62 -10.06 4.20 -3.79
CA THR A 62 -10.52 4.78 -5.07
C THR A 62 -9.61 4.37 -6.23
N VAL A 63 -8.29 4.38 -6.04
CA VAL A 63 -7.32 3.94 -7.07
C VAL A 63 -7.47 2.44 -7.36
N GLU A 64 -7.63 1.60 -6.35
CA GLU A 64 -7.83 0.17 -6.52
C GLU A 64 -9.09 -0.16 -7.33
N MET A 65 -10.21 0.53 -7.03
CA MET A 65 -11.47 0.37 -7.77
C MET A 65 -11.31 0.78 -9.24
N LEU A 66 -10.74 1.96 -9.51
CA LEU A 66 -10.52 2.43 -10.88
C LEU A 66 -9.58 1.51 -11.68
N THR A 67 -8.57 0.96 -11.02
CA THR A 67 -7.63 0.00 -11.64
C THR A 67 -8.36 -1.30 -12.02
N ARG A 68 -9.24 -1.80 -11.16
CA ARG A 68 -10.06 -2.98 -11.43
C ARG A 68 -11.05 -2.75 -12.57
N GLU A 69 -11.80 -1.65 -12.54
CA GLU A 69 -12.74 -1.28 -13.62
C GLU A 69 -12.04 -1.16 -14.98
N SER A 70 -10.83 -0.60 -14.99
CA SER A 70 -10.01 -0.50 -16.20
C SER A 70 -9.57 -1.89 -16.70
N ALA A 71 -9.18 -2.79 -15.80
CA ALA A 71 -8.76 -4.15 -16.17
C ALA A 71 -9.94 -4.97 -16.71
N GLU A 72 -11.12 -4.87 -16.10
CA GLU A 72 -12.35 -5.53 -16.55
C GLU A 72 -12.82 -4.99 -17.91
N SER A 73 -12.73 -3.68 -18.13
CA SER A 73 -13.02 -3.07 -19.44
C SER A 73 -12.06 -3.53 -20.54
N SER A 74 -10.78 -3.76 -20.20
CA SER A 74 -9.79 -4.31 -21.14
C SER A 74 -10.01 -5.81 -21.40
N ALA A 75 -10.41 -6.60 -20.40
CA ALA A 75 -10.70 -8.02 -20.57
C ALA A 75 -11.96 -8.25 -21.42
N SER A 76 -13.00 -7.43 -21.27
CA SER A 76 -14.20 -7.49 -22.10
C SER A 76 -13.95 -7.11 -23.56
N ALA A 77 -12.90 -6.34 -23.85
CA ALA A 77 -12.51 -6.00 -25.23
C ALA A 77 -11.70 -7.12 -25.92
N ALA A 78 -11.07 -8.01 -25.15
CA ALA A 78 -10.26 -9.13 -25.65
C ALA A 78 -11.03 -10.45 -25.81
N ALA A 79 -12.28 -10.54 -25.30
CA ALA A 79 -13.10 -11.75 -25.37
C ALA A 79 -13.88 -11.90 -26.70
N VAL A 80 -13.70 -11.00 -27.67
CA VAL A 80 -14.14 -11.21 -29.06
C VAL A 80 -12.89 -11.59 -29.84
N GLU A 81 -12.90 -12.77 -30.47
CA GLU A 81 -11.80 -13.48 -31.16
C GLU A 81 -11.22 -14.68 -30.39
N GLY A 82 -11.75 -15.87 -30.68
CA GLY A 82 -10.99 -17.12 -30.53
C GLY A 82 -11.74 -18.38 -30.11
N GLU A 83 -12.73 -18.84 -30.89
CA GLU A 83 -13.00 -20.28 -30.99
C GLU A 83 -11.96 -20.89 -31.94
N THR A 84 -11.00 -21.65 -31.41
CA THR A 84 -10.43 -22.84 -32.09
C THR A 84 -9.93 -23.82 -31.03
N GLU A 85 -10.75 -24.83 -30.81
CA GLU A 85 -10.42 -26.20 -30.44
C GLU A 85 -9.16 -26.74 -31.14
N HIS A 86 -8.24 -27.33 -30.36
CA HIS A 86 -7.39 -28.42 -30.82
C HIS A 86 -7.17 -29.40 -29.66
N ALA A 87 -7.61 -30.63 -29.89
CA ALA A 87 -7.45 -31.80 -29.04
C ALA A 87 -6.19 -32.58 -29.45
N ASP A 88 -5.70 -33.37 -28.49
CA ASP A 88 -4.76 -34.50 -28.59
C ASP A 88 -3.27 -34.18 -28.81
N ASP A 89 -2.43 -34.49 -27.81
CA ASP A 89 -1.60 -35.70 -27.88
C ASP A 89 -1.08 -36.09 -26.48
N ASP A 90 -1.45 -37.30 -26.08
CA ASP A 90 -1.00 -38.07 -24.93
C ASP A 90 0.38 -38.68 -25.30
N GLU A 91 1.38 -38.61 -24.42
CA GLU A 91 2.23 -39.77 -24.04
C GLU A 91 3.47 -39.37 -23.18
N GLU A 92 3.45 -39.89 -21.96
CA GLU A 92 4.52 -40.64 -21.26
C GLU A 92 5.83 -39.99 -20.76
N GLU A 93 6.33 -40.64 -19.70
CA GLU A 93 7.25 -40.21 -18.66
C GLU A 93 8.71 -40.01 -19.09
N ASP A 94 9.48 -39.26 -18.29
CA ASP A 94 10.68 -39.90 -17.74
C ASP A 94 11.05 -39.32 -16.37
N ALA A 95 11.45 -40.24 -15.49
CA ALA A 95 11.87 -40.01 -14.12
C ALA A 95 13.32 -39.47 -14.05
N VAL A 96 13.83 -39.40 -12.81
CA VAL A 96 15.25 -39.27 -12.38
C VAL A 96 15.77 -37.83 -12.17
N ASP A 97 16.57 -37.50 -11.15
CA ASP A 97 17.28 -38.28 -10.13
C ASP A 97 17.63 -37.36 -8.94
N ASP A 98 17.94 -37.96 -7.80
CA ASP A 98 18.47 -37.42 -6.55
C ASP A 98 19.45 -36.23 -6.67
N ASP A 99 19.27 -35.19 -5.84
CA ASP A 99 20.40 -34.43 -5.27
C ASP A 99 20.13 -34.19 -3.77
N ASP A 100 20.53 -35.19 -2.98
CA ASP A 100 20.68 -35.17 -1.53
C ASP A 100 21.69 -34.08 -1.14
N GLY A 101 21.16 -32.91 -0.81
CA GLY A 101 21.93 -31.75 -0.39
C GLY A 101 22.76 -32.05 0.86
N GLY A 102 24.07 -32.22 0.62
CA GLY A 102 25.08 -32.66 1.56
C GLY A 102 25.04 -32.05 2.97
N ASP A 103 25.18 -32.98 3.91
CA ASP A 103 25.33 -32.86 5.34
C ASP A 103 26.43 -31.88 5.80
N ALA A 104 26.18 -31.31 6.98
CA ALA A 104 26.82 -30.15 7.54
C ALA A 104 28.30 -30.35 7.91
N GLY A 105 29.12 -29.40 7.45
CA GLY A 105 30.50 -29.26 7.91
C GLY A 105 30.88 -27.81 8.11
N GLU A 106 30.69 -27.26 9.32
CA GLU A 106 31.72 -26.35 9.84
C GLU A 106 31.85 -26.43 11.36
N LEU A 107 32.99 -27.00 11.74
CA LEU A 107 33.53 -27.10 13.08
C LEU A 107 34.00 -25.71 13.55
N ARG A 108 33.42 -25.19 14.64
CA ARG A 108 34.13 -24.31 15.59
C ARG A 108 33.74 -24.78 16.99
N GLY A 109 34.61 -25.36 17.80
CA GLY A 109 35.97 -24.92 18.07
C GLY A 109 35.94 -24.05 19.34
N GLU A 110 36.01 -24.75 20.49
CA GLU A 110 36.62 -24.35 21.77
C GLU A 110 36.33 -22.92 22.30
N ARG A 111 35.87 -22.73 23.53
CA ARG A 111 36.67 -22.91 24.75
C ARG A 111 35.78 -22.70 25.98
N ARG A 112 36.22 -23.35 27.05
CA ARG A 112 35.74 -23.36 28.43
C ARG A 112 35.30 -22.02 29.00
#